data_AF-H2ZIX7-F1
#
_entry.id   AF-H2ZIX7-F1
#
_cell.length_a   1.000
_cell.length_b   1.000
_cell.length_c   1.000
_cell.angle_alpha   90.00
_cell.angle_beta   90.00
_cell.angle_gamma   90.00
#
_symmetry.space_group_name_H-M   'P 1'
#
loop_
_entity.id
_entity.type
_entity.pdbx_description
1 polymer ?
#
loop_
_entity_poly.entity_id
_entity_poly.type
_entity_poly.pdbx_seq_one_letter_code
_entity_poly.pdbx_strand_id
1 'polypeptide(L)'
;MNSVEQTEDLKAFERRIMEYIAYLQPSTSRWRIVLIIVSVCTATGAWLWLMDPNTSRNPFLYSLWQHPFFTISSLILIFLFFAGIHKRVVAPSIIVGRLQTVLDDYNMSCDESGRLILKPRPDN
;
A
#
# COMPACT_ATOMS: atom_id res chain seq x y z
N MET A 1 15.20 -28.19 26.36
CA MET A 1 15.47 -27.33 25.19
C MET A 1 16.60 -26.41 25.54
N ASN A 2 17.71 -26.45 24.79
CA ASN A 2 18.84 -25.56 25.03
C ASN A 2 18.45 -24.14 24.60
N SER A 3 18.76 -23.13 25.42
CA SER A 3 18.52 -21.72 25.10
C SER A 3 19.16 -21.29 23.77
N VAL A 4 20.27 -21.95 23.39
CA VAL A 4 20.96 -21.75 22.10
C VAL A 4 20.08 -22.14 20.91
N GLU A 5 19.44 -23.31 20.93
CA GLU A 5 18.53 -23.75 19.86
C GLU A 5 17.36 -22.77 19.68
N GLN A 6 16.80 -22.27 20.78
CA GLN A 6 15.71 -21.30 20.74
C GLN A 6 16.12 -19.97 20.09
N THR A 7 17.37 -19.52 20.30
CA THR A 7 17.87 -18.30 19.65
C THR A 7 18.13 -18.48 18.16
N GLU A 8 18.57 -19.68 17.74
CA GLU A 8 18.79 -20.00 16.33
C GLU A 8 17.46 -20.07 15.57
N ASP A 9 16.43 -20.68 16.17
CA ASP A 9 15.09 -20.75 15.60
C ASP A 9 14.47 -19.36 15.41
N LEU A 10 14.62 -18.47 16.40
CA LEU A 10 14.11 -17.09 16.30
C LEU A 10 14.77 -16.34 15.14
N LYS A 11 16.09 -16.51 14.99
CA LYS A 11 16.86 -15.88 13.91
C LYS A 11 16.48 -16.43 12.54
N ALA A 12 16.22 -17.73 12.44
CA ALA A 12 15.72 -18.36 11.22
C ALA A 12 14.32 -17.87 10.86
N PHE A 13 13.45 -17.69 11.85
CA PHE A 13 12.12 -17.12 11.70
C PHE A 13 12.17 -15.65 11.23
N GLU A 14 12.98 -14.81 11.89
CA GLU A 14 13.23 -13.42 11.48
C GLU A 14 13.64 -13.34 10.01
N ARG A 15 14.61 -14.16 9.62
CA ARG A 15 15.12 -14.20 8.25
C ARG A 15 14.02 -14.55 7.24
N ARG A 16 13.19 -15.55 7.53
CA ARG A 16 12.07 -15.93 6.64
C ARG A 16 11.04 -14.83 6.51
N ILE A 17 10.71 -14.14 7.61
CA ILE A 17 9.79 -13.00 7.58
C ILE A 17 10.37 -11.88 6.73
N MET A 18 11.63 -11.51 6.96
CA MET A 18 12.30 -10.47 6.19
C MET A 18 12.37 -10.81 4.70
N GLU A 19 12.71 -12.06 4.34
CA GLU A 19 12.72 -12.51 2.94
C GLU A 19 11.34 -12.41 2.30
N TYR A 20 10.29 -12.81 3.02
CA TYR A 20 8.91 -12.71 2.55
C TYR A 20 8.47 -11.26 2.36
N ILE A 21 8.69 -10.39 3.36
CA ILE A 21 8.34 -8.97 3.28
C ILE A 21 9.14 -8.26 2.18
N ALA A 22 10.45 -8.52 2.08
CA ALA A 22 11.32 -7.97 1.05
C ALA A 22 10.88 -8.37 -0.36
N TYR A 23 10.28 -9.55 -0.54
CA TYR A 23 9.69 -9.96 -1.82
C TYR A 23 8.39 -9.20 -2.13
N LEU A 24 7.54 -8.95 -1.14
CA LEU A 24 6.25 -8.25 -1.33
C LEU A 24 6.40 -6.72 -1.50
N GLN A 25 7.37 -6.11 -0.83
CA GLN A 25 7.60 -4.66 -0.80
C GLN A 25 7.82 -4.02 -2.18
N PRO A 26 8.71 -4.51 -3.08
CA PRO A 26 8.96 -3.86 -4.36
C PRO A 26 7.74 -3.86 -5.28
N SER A 27 6.96 -4.95 -5.28
CA SER A 27 5.70 -5.01 -6.03
C SER A 27 4.69 -3.98 -5.50
N THR A 28 4.53 -3.91 -4.17
CA THR A 28 3.62 -2.98 -3.52
C THR A 28 4.01 -1.53 -3.74
N SER A 29 5.30 -1.21 -3.61
CA SER A 29 5.83 0.15 -3.84
C SER A 29 5.61 0.61 -5.28
N ARG A 30 5.76 -0.28 -6.27
CA ARG A 30 5.42 0.03 -7.67
C ARG A 30 3.95 0.40 -7.82
N TRP A 31 3.03 -0.37 -7.23
CA TRP A 31 1.60 -0.07 -7.28
C TRP A 31 1.25 1.24 -6.55
N ARG A 32 1.92 1.55 -5.44
CA ARG A 32 1.79 2.84 -4.75
C ARG A 32 2.18 4.01 -5.65
N ILE A 33 3.33 3.90 -6.33
CA ILE A 33 3.81 4.94 -7.27
C ILE A 33 2.84 5.12 -8.42
N VAL A 34 2.37 4.03 -9.04
CA VAL A 34 1.37 4.10 -10.12
C VAL A 34 0.10 4.80 -9.66
N LEU A 35 -0.41 4.47 -8.48
CA LEU A 35 -1.62 5.08 -7.93
C LEU A 35 -1.43 6.59 -7.66
N ILE A 36 -0.27 6.99 -7.12
CA ILE A 36 0.07 8.40 -6.91
C ILE A 36 0.11 9.15 -8.24
N ILE A 37 0.80 8.62 -9.24
CA ILE A 37 0.92 9.25 -10.57
C ILE A 37 -0.47 9.44 -11.19
N VAL A 38 -1.28 8.39 -11.24
CA VAL A 38 -2.63 8.45 -11.84
C VAL A 38 -3.52 9.41 -11.05
N SER A 39 -3.43 9.44 -9.72
CA SER A 39 -4.18 10.37 -8.88
C SER A 39 -3.79 11.82 -9.16
N VAL A 40 -2.49 12.12 -9.27
CA VAL A 40 -2.01 13.48 -9.57
C VAL A 40 -2.45 13.90 -10.98
N CYS A 41 -2.31 13.02 -11.98
CA CYS A 41 -2.78 13.29 -13.34
C CYS A 41 -4.30 13.53 -13.39
N THR A 42 -5.08 12.78 -12.60
CA THR A 42 -6.53 12.96 -12.53
C THR A 42 -6.87 14.28 -11.84
N ALA A 43 -6.17 14.66 -10.77
CA ALA A 43 -6.38 15.91 -10.06
C ALA A 43 -6.02 17.13 -10.92
N THR A 44 -4.90 17.09 -11.64
CA THR A 44 -4.52 18.17 -12.58
C THR A 44 -5.46 18.24 -13.76
N GLY A 45 -5.88 17.09 -14.32
CA GLY A 45 -6.90 17.03 -15.36
C GLY A 45 -8.25 17.60 -14.91
N ALA A 46 -8.67 17.29 -13.67
CA ALA A 46 -9.89 17.83 -13.06
C ALA A 46 -9.79 19.34 -12.85
N TRP A 47 -8.64 19.82 -12.38
CA TRP A 47 -8.39 21.25 -12.19
C TRP A 47 -8.47 22.03 -13.51
N LEU A 48 -7.82 21.53 -14.56
CA LEU A 48 -7.88 22.13 -15.90
C LEU A 48 -9.30 22.12 -16.46
N TRP A 49 -10.07 21.06 -16.20
CA TRP A 49 -11.47 20.95 -16.60
C TRP A 49 -12.38 21.94 -15.84
N LEU A 50 -12.16 22.12 -14.54
CA LEU A 50 -12.92 23.04 -13.69
C LEU A 50 -12.65 24.52 -14.00
N MET A 51 -11.44 24.83 -14.46
CA MET A 51 -11.08 26.20 -14.87
C MET A 51 -11.58 26.57 -16.27
N ASP A 52 -12.08 25.62 -17.07
CA ASP A 52 -12.58 25.93 -18.41
C ASP A 52 -13.96 26.62 -18.32
N PRO A 53 -14.09 27.87 -18.78
CA PRO A 53 -15.36 28.60 -18.76
C PRO A 53 -16.46 27.91 -19.59
N ASN A 54 -16.09 27.06 -20.56
CA ASN A 54 -17.05 26.33 -21.40
C ASN A 54 -17.68 25.12 -20.69
N THR A 55 -17.08 24.62 -19.61
CA THR A 55 -17.63 23.50 -18.81
C THR A 55 -18.99 23.84 -18.19
N SER A 56 -19.22 25.11 -17.87
CA SER A 56 -20.50 25.59 -17.31
C SER A 56 -21.64 25.69 -18.33
N ARG A 57 -21.31 25.69 -19.63
CA ARG A 57 -22.25 25.98 -20.71
C ARG A 57 -22.64 24.75 -21.53
N ASN A 58 -21.78 23.73 -21.54
CA ASN A 58 -21.96 22.52 -22.32
C ASN A 58 -22.43 21.35 -21.45
N PRO A 59 -23.24 20.42 -21.97
CA PRO A 59 -23.63 19.22 -21.24
C PRO A 59 -22.39 18.39 -20.86
N PHE A 60 -22.42 17.79 -19.67
CA PHE A 60 -21.30 17.08 -19.04
C PHE A 60 -20.62 16.06 -19.97
N LEU A 61 -21.40 15.26 -20.70
CA LEU A 61 -20.86 14.26 -21.64
C LEU A 61 -20.11 14.88 -22.82
N TYR A 62 -20.53 16.05 -23.29
CA TYR A 62 -19.85 16.77 -24.36
C TYR A 62 -18.51 17.35 -23.87
N SER A 63 -18.51 17.91 -22.66
CA SER A 63 -17.29 18.42 -22.03
C SER A 63 -16.28 17.29 -21.73
N LEU A 64 -16.74 16.12 -21.28
CA LEU A 64 -15.89 14.93 -21.11
C LEU A 64 -15.22 14.48 -22.42
N TRP A 65 -15.91 14.58 -23.55
CA TRP A 65 -15.36 14.24 -24.86
C TRP A 65 -14.29 15.24 -25.32
N GLN A 66 -14.46 16.51 -24.94
CA GLN A 66 -13.57 17.60 -25.29
C GLN A 66 -12.27 17.62 -24.46
N HIS A 67 -12.28 17.00 -23.27
CA HIS A 67 -11.10 16.86 -22.41
C HIS A 67 -10.65 15.38 -22.28
N PRO A 68 -10.05 14.79 -23.35
CA PRO A 68 -9.68 13.38 -23.37
C PRO A 68 -8.64 13.01 -22.29
N PHE A 69 -7.77 13.95 -21.88
CA PHE A 69 -6.77 13.71 -20.84
C PHE A 69 -7.38 13.42 -19.46
N PHE A 70 -8.42 14.18 -19.08
CA PHE A 70 -9.14 13.96 -17.83
C PHE A 70 -9.96 12.66 -17.89
N THR A 71 -10.67 12.44 -19.00
CA THR A 71 -11.52 11.26 -19.18
C THR A 71 -10.71 9.96 -19.17
N ILE A 72 -9.58 9.90 -19.87
CA ILE A 72 -8.70 8.73 -19.90
C ILE A 72 -8.09 8.47 -18.51
N SER A 73 -7.59 9.51 -17.84
CA SER A 73 -6.99 9.38 -16.51
C SER A 73 -8.02 8.90 -15.47
N SER A 74 -9.23 9.44 -15.52
CA SER A 74 -10.36 9.02 -14.68
C SER A 74 -10.78 7.57 -14.96
N LEU A 75 -10.87 7.16 -16.23
CA LEU A 75 -11.17 5.77 -16.59
C LEU A 75 -10.10 4.79 -16.12
N ILE A 76 -8.81 5.16 -16.25
CA ILE A 76 -7.70 4.35 -15.73
C ILE A 76 -7.78 4.24 -14.21
N LEU A 77 -8.09 5.33 -13.50
CA LEU A 77 -8.28 5.32 -12.05
C LEU A 77 -9.43 4.40 -11.63
N ILE A 78 -10.57 4.46 -12.33
CA ILE A 78 -11.72 3.58 -12.10
C ILE A 78 -11.32 2.12 -12.33
N PHE A 79 -10.62 1.82 -13.44
CA PHE A 79 -10.17 0.46 -13.73
C PHE A 79 -9.20 -0.06 -12.68
N LEU A 80 -8.25 0.75 -12.22
CA LEU A 80 -7.33 0.41 -11.12
C LEU A 80 -8.08 0.11 -9.82
N PHE A 81 -9.16 0.85 -9.55
CA PHE A 81 -10.01 0.62 -8.38
C PHE A 81 -10.72 -0.75 -8.46
N PHE A 82 -11.34 -1.06 -9.59
CA PHE A 82 -11.98 -2.36 -9.83
C PHE A 82 -10.97 -3.53 -9.88
N ALA A 83 -9.76 -3.31 -10.40
CA ALA A 83 -8.67 -4.28 -10.37
C ALA A 83 -8.13 -4.56 -8.95
N GLY A 84 -8.67 -3.89 -7.93
CA GLY A 84 -8.39 -4.16 -6.52
C GLY A 84 -7.03 -3.64 -6.09
N ILE A 85 -6.57 -2.51 -6.64
CA ILE A 85 -5.28 -1.91 -6.27
C ILE A 85 -5.15 -1.66 -4.76
N HIS A 86 -6.27 -1.35 -4.09
CA HIS A 86 -6.30 -1.18 -2.63
C HIS A 86 -5.82 -2.45 -1.90
N LYS A 87 -6.22 -3.65 -2.35
CA LYS A 87 -5.73 -4.90 -1.77
C LYS A 87 -4.23 -5.09 -2.04
N ARG A 88 -3.76 -4.71 -3.23
CA ARG A 88 -2.35 -4.84 -3.63
C ARG A 88 -1.43 -3.90 -2.85
N VAL A 89 -1.88 -2.68 -2.54
CA VAL A 89 -1.10 -1.65 -1.84
C VAL A 89 -1.04 -1.87 -0.32
N VAL A 90 -2.06 -2.53 0.25
CA VAL A 90 -2.23 -2.75 1.70
C VAL A 90 -1.86 -4.19 2.12
N ALA A 91 -1.62 -5.11 1.17
CA ALA A 91 -1.26 -6.49 1.47
C ALA A 91 -0.06 -6.64 2.45
N PRO A 92 1.07 -5.92 2.28
CA PRO A 92 2.19 -6.05 3.22
C PRO A 92 1.84 -5.57 4.63
N SER A 93 1.15 -4.44 4.76
CA SER A 93 0.79 -3.90 6.08
C SER A 93 -0.23 -4.77 6.80
N ILE A 94 -1.14 -5.42 6.07
CA ILE A 94 -2.06 -6.41 6.65
C ILE A 94 -1.30 -7.61 7.20
N ILE A 95 -0.30 -8.12 6.46
CA ILE A 95 0.48 -9.29 6.87
C ILE A 95 1.33 -8.95 8.09
N VAL A 96 2.02 -7.80 8.09
CA VAL A 96 2.78 -7.32 9.25
C VAL A 96 1.86 -7.14 10.46
N GLY A 97 0.68 -6.54 10.28
CA GLY A 97 -0.28 -6.38 11.39
C GLY A 97 -0.75 -7.71 11.98
N ARG A 98 -1.05 -8.71 11.13
CA ARG A 98 -1.41 -10.06 11.60
C ARG A 98 -0.26 -10.76 12.31
N LEU A 99 0.96 -10.59 11.81
CA LEU A 99 2.16 -11.13 12.45
C LEU A 99 2.36 -10.48 13.83
N GLN A 100 2.18 -9.17 13.95
CA GLN A 100 2.27 -8.45 15.21
C GLN A 100 1.24 -8.95 16.23
N THR A 101 0.00 -9.28 15.82
CA THR A 101 -0.99 -9.88 16.74
C THR A 101 -0.49 -11.19 17.36
N VAL A 102 0.18 -12.04 16.58
CA VAL A 102 0.74 -13.31 17.08
C VAL A 102 1.99 -13.06 17.92
N LEU A 103 2.84 -12.11 17.53
CA LEU A 103 4.07 -11.78 18.26
C LEU A 103 3.78 -11.12 19.62
N ASP A 104 2.68 -10.39 19.73
CA ASP A 104 2.25 -9.75 20.96
C ASP A 104 2.01 -10.76 22.08
N ASP A 105 1.49 -11.96 21.77
CA ASP A 105 1.32 -13.06 22.73
C ASP A 105 2.67 -13.54 23.33
N TYR A 106 3.77 -13.29 22.63
CA TYR A 106 5.13 -13.64 23.05
C TYR A 106 5.94 -12.45 23.59
N ASN A 107 5.30 -11.31 23.87
CA ASN A 107 5.98 -10.04 24.21
C ASN A 107 7.03 -9.62 23.16
N MET A 108 6.74 -9.86 21.89
CA MET A 108 7.57 -9.43 20.77
C MET A 108 6.76 -8.51 19.86
N SER A 109 7.45 -7.67 19.10
CA SER A 109 6.90 -6.92 17.98
C SER A 109 7.83 -7.04 16.78
N CYS A 110 7.40 -6.53 15.63
CA CYS A 110 8.18 -6.61 14.40
C CYS A 110 8.04 -5.29 13.62
N ASP A 111 9.15 -4.80 13.09
CA ASP A 111 9.19 -3.59 12.27
C ASP A 111 8.59 -3.82 10.87
N GLU A 112 8.30 -2.75 10.10
CA GLU A 112 7.79 -2.86 8.73
C GLU A 112 8.72 -3.64 7.79
N SER A 113 10.01 -3.73 8.14
CA SER A 113 11.02 -4.52 7.42
C SER A 113 11.03 -6.02 7.77
N GLY A 114 10.30 -6.44 8.81
CA GLY A 114 10.29 -7.83 9.28
C GLY A 114 11.25 -8.16 10.42
N ARG A 115 11.95 -7.16 10.99
CA ARG A 115 12.88 -7.37 12.12
C ARG A 115 12.14 -7.53 13.42
N LEU A 116 12.52 -8.52 14.21
CA LEU A 116 11.94 -8.76 15.53
C LEU A 116 12.48 -7.79 16.58
N ILE A 117 11.59 -7.29 17.43
CA ILE A 117 11.87 -6.41 18.55
C ILE A 117 11.27 -7.05 19.79
N LEU A 118 12.08 -7.26 20.82
CA LEU A 118 11.59 -7.72 22.12
C LEU A 118 10.97 -6.54 22.87
N LYS A 119 9.73 -6.69 23.33
CA LYS A 119 9.15 -5.70 24.23
C LYS A 119 9.77 -5.87 25.63
N PRO A 120 10.03 -4.78 26.36
CA PRO A 120 10.49 -4.87 27.74
C PRO A 120 9.47 -5.65 28.57
N ARG A 121 9.96 -6.52 29.46
CA ARG A 121 9.10 -7.25 30.40
C ARG A 121 8.35 -6.22 31.25
N PRO A 122 7.02 -6.30 31.40
CA PRO A 122 6.30 -5.38 32.28
C PRO A 122 6.85 -5.54 33.70
N ASP A 123 7.32 -4.43 34.28
CA ASP A 123 7.83 -4.36 35.65
C ASP A 123 6.67 -4.56 36.63
N ASN A 124 6.44 -5.80 37.05
CA ASN A 124 5.63 -6.16 38.21
C ASN A 124 6.44 -7.09 39.11
#